data_AF-A0A2N5EF92-F1
#
_entry.id   AF-A0A2N5EF92-F1
#
_cell.length_a   1.000
_cell.length_b   1.000
_cell.length_c   1.000
_cell.angle_alpha   90.00
_cell.angle_beta   90.00
_cell.angle_gamma   90.00
#
_symmetry.space_group_name_H-M   'P 1'
#
loop_
_entity.id
_entity.type
_entity.pdbx_description
1 polymer ?
#
loop_
_entity_poly.entity_id
_entity_poly.type
_entity_poly.pdbx_seq_one_letter_code
_entity_poly.pdbx_strand_id
1 'polypeptide(L)'
;MLNSKSVGRLLAAGGIYNGNIAAFAETAQALGGEAAEGYSQILNEKTAGSVIALSSLLLAVRRTGNTMSISELEKLHSYLGKAKGKQRFLEQISVVKIDYLRRERDDYQLLRNQFNNRVRPDFLKSLAADPAALMRFTPAQRLEMAKGKIPARGWSVHHKISLDDTGTNDFHNLILIKNDPEHTVFTNAQRRIVSELEYGQSKSVYWPIPKGKIYPQRQP
;
A
#
# COMPACT_ATOMS: atom_id res chain seq x y z
N MET A 1 -13.41 -29.45 -18.85
CA MET A 1 -11.99 -29.70 -18.53
C MET A 1 -11.56 -28.79 -17.38
N LEU A 2 -10.71 -29.27 -16.48
CA LEU A 2 -10.24 -28.53 -15.29
C LEU A 2 -9.13 -27.50 -15.59
N ASN A 3 -8.67 -27.40 -16.84
CA ASN A 3 -7.58 -26.54 -17.27
C ASN A 3 -8.05 -25.35 -18.15
N SER A 4 -9.26 -24.84 -17.89
CA SER A 4 -9.87 -23.75 -18.67
C SER A 4 -9.71 -22.38 -18.01
N LYS A 5 -9.94 -21.30 -18.78
CA LYS A 5 -9.89 -19.93 -18.25
C LYS A 5 -10.84 -19.72 -17.06
N SER A 6 -12.02 -20.32 -17.08
CA SER A 6 -12.98 -20.21 -15.97
C SER A 6 -12.44 -20.81 -14.68
N VAL A 7 -11.75 -21.96 -14.75
CA VAL A 7 -11.08 -22.58 -13.59
C VAL A 7 -9.93 -21.71 -13.11
N GLY A 8 -9.14 -21.15 -14.01
CA GLY A 8 -8.12 -20.16 -13.67
C GLY A 8 -8.66 -18.96 -12.89
N ARG A 9 -9.77 -18.38 -13.35
CA ARG A 9 -10.45 -17.26 -12.67
C ARG A 9 -10.98 -17.66 -11.29
N LEU A 10 -11.51 -18.88 -11.15
CA LEU A 10 -11.96 -19.42 -9.88
C LEU A 10 -10.81 -19.65 -8.90
N LEU A 11 -9.66 -20.14 -9.38
CA LEU A 11 -8.47 -20.28 -8.57
C LEU A 11 -7.91 -18.92 -8.13
N ALA A 12 -7.93 -17.91 -9.00
CA ALA A 12 -7.57 -16.55 -8.61
C ALA A 12 -8.52 -16.03 -7.52
N ALA A 13 -9.83 -16.22 -7.69
CA ALA A 13 -10.82 -15.86 -6.66
C ALA A 13 -10.61 -16.64 -5.35
N GLY A 14 -10.29 -17.94 -5.42
CA GLY A 14 -10.00 -18.80 -4.27
C GLY A 14 -8.71 -18.41 -3.55
N GLY A 15 -7.63 -18.09 -4.27
CA GLY A 15 -6.38 -17.60 -3.70
C GLY A 15 -6.54 -16.24 -3.02
N ILE A 16 -7.36 -15.36 -3.62
CA ILE A 16 -7.75 -14.08 -3.01
C ILE A 16 -8.58 -14.29 -1.75
N TYR A 17 -9.59 -15.18 -1.80
CA TYR A 17 -10.49 -15.44 -0.69
C TYR A 17 -9.75 -16.02 0.52
N ASN A 18 -8.84 -16.96 0.28
CA ASN A 18 -8.09 -17.67 1.30
C ASN A 18 -6.77 -16.98 1.69
N GLY A 19 -6.46 -15.80 1.12
CA GLY A 19 -5.19 -15.10 1.38
C GLY A 19 -3.93 -15.85 0.91
N ASN A 20 -4.09 -16.85 0.03
CA ASN A 20 -3.01 -17.70 -0.44
C ASN A 20 -2.88 -17.60 -1.98
N ILE A 21 -2.56 -16.41 -2.45
CA ILE A 21 -2.45 -16.12 -3.88
C ILE A 21 -1.37 -17.00 -4.53
N ALA A 22 -0.21 -17.17 -3.87
CA ALA A 22 0.91 -17.93 -4.41
C ALA A 22 0.56 -19.41 -4.65
N ALA A 23 0.02 -20.13 -3.66
CA ALA A 23 -0.30 -21.55 -3.84
C ALA A 23 -1.41 -21.79 -4.87
N PHE A 24 -2.38 -20.87 -4.96
CA PHE A 24 -3.43 -20.97 -5.97
C PHE A 24 -2.93 -20.56 -7.37
N ALA A 25 -1.93 -19.68 -7.48
CA ALA A 25 -1.25 -19.38 -8.73
C ALA A 25 -0.44 -20.59 -9.22
N GLU A 26 0.29 -21.26 -8.33
CA GLU A 26 0.99 -22.51 -8.61
C GLU A 26 0.01 -23.60 -9.05
N THR A 27 -1.14 -23.71 -8.37
CA THR A 27 -2.22 -24.63 -8.77
C THR A 27 -2.75 -24.32 -10.17
N ALA A 28 -2.95 -23.04 -10.51
CA ALA A 28 -3.40 -22.63 -11.84
C ALA A 28 -2.37 -22.91 -12.93
N GLN A 29 -1.08 -22.85 -12.61
CA GLN A 29 0.02 -23.23 -13.51
C GLN A 29 0.11 -24.75 -13.68
N ALA A 30 0.00 -25.50 -12.59
CA ALA A 30 0.09 -26.95 -12.57
C ALA A 30 -1.08 -27.63 -13.32
N LEU A 31 -2.28 -27.04 -13.30
CA LEU A 31 -3.41 -27.50 -14.11
C LEU A 31 -3.18 -27.35 -15.62
N GLY A 32 -2.22 -26.52 -16.04
CA GLY A 32 -1.89 -26.29 -17.44
C GLY A 32 -3.04 -25.69 -18.25
N GLY A 33 -2.98 -25.85 -19.57
CA GLY A 33 -4.00 -25.32 -20.49
C GLY A 33 -4.18 -23.81 -20.37
N GLU A 34 -5.43 -23.35 -20.31
CA GLU A 34 -5.78 -21.93 -20.21
C GLU A 34 -5.99 -21.45 -18.77
N ALA A 35 -5.78 -22.30 -17.76
CA ALA A 35 -6.02 -21.95 -16.35
C ALA A 35 -5.07 -20.83 -15.88
N ALA A 36 -3.79 -20.86 -16.24
CA ALA A 36 -2.84 -19.80 -15.91
C ALA A 36 -3.22 -18.45 -16.55
N GLU A 37 -3.76 -18.47 -17.78
CA GLU A 37 -4.25 -17.27 -18.46
C GLU A 37 -5.50 -16.72 -17.76
N GLY A 38 -6.47 -17.57 -17.45
CA GLY A 38 -7.68 -17.18 -16.71
C GLY A 38 -7.37 -16.63 -15.32
N TYR A 39 -6.40 -17.21 -14.63
CA TYR A 39 -5.91 -16.74 -13.33
C TYR A 39 -5.31 -15.33 -13.46
N SER A 40 -4.45 -15.14 -14.46
CA SER A 40 -3.80 -13.86 -14.75
C SER A 40 -4.80 -12.77 -15.17
N GLN A 41 -5.89 -13.12 -15.87
CA GLN A 41 -6.94 -12.18 -16.28
C GLN A 41 -7.66 -11.51 -15.10
N ILE A 42 -7.93 -12.25 -14.00
CA ILE A 42 -8.52 -11.65 -12.78
C ILE A 42 -7.56 -10.67 -12.13
N LEU A 43 -6.26 -10.97 -12.19
CA LEU A 43 -5.22 -10.13 -11.65
C LEU A 43 -4.73 -9.04 -12.62
N ASN A 44 -5.33 -8.93 -13.82
CA ASN A 44 -5.00 -7.94 -14.84
C ASN A 44 -6.04 -6.81 -14.97
N GLU A 45 -5.54 -5.62 -15.32
CA GLU A 45 -6.11 -4.31 -15.70
C GLU A 45 -7.51 -3.87 -15.23
N LYS A 46 -8.57 -4.69 -15.23
CA LYS A 46 -9.89 -4.31 -14.70
C LYS A 46 -9.94 -4.24 -13.17
N THR A 47 -9.14 -5.06 -12.48
CA THR A 47 -8.92 -4.97 -11.01
C THR A 47 -7.86 -3.93 -10.63
N ALA A 48 -7.14 -3.39 -11.62
CA ALA A 48 -6.13 -2.37 -11.38
C ALA A 48 -6.72 -0.94 -11.29
N GLY A 49 -7.94 -0.69 -11.81
CA GLY A 49 -8.58 0.64 -11.82
C GLY A 49 -9.68 0.84 -10.78
N SER A 50 -10.28 -0.24 -10.28
CA SER A 50 -11.19 -0.18 -9.13
C SER A 50 -10.43 -0.71 -7.92
N VAL A 51 -10.24 0.13 -6.92
CA VAL A 51 -9.85 -0.20 -5.56
C VAL A 51 -10.20 -1.66 -5.18
N ILE A 52 -9.23 -2.56 -5.23
CA ILE A 52 -9.35 -3.86 -4.56
C ILE A 52 -8.28 -3.94 -3.50
N ALA A 53 -8.67 -3.51 -2.30
CA ALA A 53 -8.15 -4.13 -1.09
C ALA A 53 -8.46 -5.63 -1.20
N LEU A 54 -7.48 -6.44 -1.56
CA LEU A 54 -7.67 -7.89 -1.62
C LEU A 54 -7.61 -8.47 -0.20
N SER A 55 -8.74 -8.38 0.47
CA SER A 55 -9.35 -9.49 1.19
C SER A 55 -10.70 -9.59 0.51
N SER A 56 -11.02 -10.76 -0.04
CA SER A 56 -12.34 -11.42 -0.15
C SER A 56 -13.69 -10.63 -0.22
N LEU A 57 -13.83 -9.40 0.27
CA LEU A 57 -15.09 -8.81 0.72
C LEU A 57 -15.53 -7.55 -0.05
N LEU A 58 -14.65 -6.82 -0.74
CA LEU A 58 -15.05 -5.65 -1.55
C LEU A 58 -15.93 -6.03 -2.77
N LEU A 59 -15.75 -7.24 -3.30
CA LEU A 59 -16.62 -7.79 -4.35
C LEU A 59 -17.98 -8.28 -3.79
N ALA A 60 -18.05 -8.62 -2.50
CA ALA A 60 -19.33 -8.91 -1.84
C ALA A 60 -20.16 -7.63 -1.70
N VAL A 61 -19.56 -6.52 -1.23
CA VAL A 61 -20.19 -5.18 -1.13
C VAL A 61 -20.78 -4.71 -2.47
N ARG A 62 -20.02 -4.86 -3.57
CA ARG A 62 -20.49 -4.48 -4.92
C ARG A 62 -21.61 -5.38 -5.46
N ARG A 63 -21.73 -6.63 -5.01
CA ARG A 63 -22.78 -7.56 -5.46
C ARG A 63 -24.04 -7.53 -4.60
N THR A 64 -23.93 -7.25 -3.30
CA THR A 64 -25.05 -7.28 -2.35
C THR A 64 -25.61 -5.91 -2.01
N GLY A 65 -25.00 -4.81 -2.49
CA GLY A 65 -25.40 -3.44 -2.17
C GLY A 65 -25.13 -3.04 -0.72
N ASN A 66 -24.47 -3.90 0.06
CA ASN A 66 -24.34 -3.73 1.50
C ASN A 66 -22.98 -3.11 1.83
N THR A 67 -22.97 -1.98 2.54
CA THR A 67 -21.75 -1.33 3.02
C THR A 67 -21.09 -2.19 4.11
N MET A 68 -19.86 -2.66 3.87
CA MET A 68 -19.06 -3.29 4.92
C MET A 68 -18.85 -2.34 6.09
N SER A 69 -18.76 -2.91 7.30
CA SER A 69 -18.38 -2.14 8.47
C SER A 69 -16.90 -1.75 8.39
N ILE A 70 -16.57 -0.58 8.95
CA ILE A 70 -15.17 -0.10 9.07
C ILE A 70 -14.29 -1.18 9.73
N SER A 71 -14.84 -1.89 10.72
CA SER A 71 -14.14 -2.93 11.49
C SER A 71 -13.68 -4.14 10.67
N GLU A 72 -14.36 -4.47 9.56
CA GLU A 72 -13.97 -5.60 8.70
C GLU A 72 -12.92 -5.18 7.69
N LEU A 73 -12.94 -3.91 7.26
CA LEU A 73 -11.89 -3.34 6.42
C LEU A 73 -10.58 -3.20 7.20
N GLU A 74 -10.62 -2.86 8.48
CA GLU A 74 -9.44 -2.79 9.34
C GLU A 74 -8.72 -4.15 9.51
N LYS A 75 -9.42 -5.27 9.30
CA LYS A 75 -8.86 -6.63 9.35
C LYS A 75 -8.11 -7.03 8.08
N LEU A 76 -8.14 -6.22 7.02
CA LEU A 76 -7.24 -6.38 5.88
C LEU A 76 -5.80 -6.19 6.34
N HIS A 77 -4.96 -7.19 6.09
CA HIS A 77 -3.54 -7.16 6.42
C HIS A 77 -2.65 -7.08 5.16
N SER A 78 -3.24 -7.01 3.97
CA SER A 78 -2.53 -7.02 2.68
C SER A 78 -3.15 -6.11 1.64
N TYR A 79 -2.34 -5.69 0.67
CA TYR A 79 -2.74 -4.83 -0.44
C TYR A 79 -2.03 -5.25 -1.73
N LEU A 80 -2.79 -5.37 -2.82
CA LEU A 80 -2.25 -5.60 -4.15
C LEU A 80 -2.24 -4.28 -4.93
N GLY A 81 -1.05 -3.76 -5.18
CA GLY A 81 -0.85 -2.53 -5.94
C GLY A 81 0.01 -2.73 -7.19
N LYS A 82 0.24 -1.65 -7.93
CA LYS A 82 1.06 -1.65 -9.15
C LYS A 82 2.32 -0.81 -8.95
N ALA A 83 3.49 -1.38 -9.24
CA ALA A 83 4.76 -0.64 -9.32
C ALA A 83 5.44 -0.96 -10.66
N LYS A 84 5.87 0.08 -11.38
CA LYS A 84 6.59 -0.02 -12.66
C LYS A 84 5.90 -0.99 -13.65
N GLY A 85 4.59 -0.86 -13.83
CA GLY A 85 3.83 -1.71 -14.74
C GLY A 85 3.46 -3.09 -14.17
N LYS A 86 4.07 -3.55 -13.09
CA LYS A 86 3.90 -4.91 -12.55
C LYS A 86 3.05 -4.91 -11.27
N GLN A 87 2.26 -5.97 -11.08
CA GLN A 87 1.54 -6.19 -9.82
C GLN A 87 2.52 -6.50 -8.68
N ARG A 88 2.20 -5.99 -7.49
CA ARG A 88 3.01 -6.11 -6.27
C ARG A 88 2.09 -6.35 -5.07
N PHE A 89 2.28 -7.50 -4.45
CA PHE A 89 1.61 -7.84 -3.21
C PHE A 89 2.41 -7.30 -2.03
N LEU A 90 1.73 -6.52 -1.19
CA LEU A 90 2.29 -5.91 0.01
C LEU A 90 1.54 -6.45 1.23
N GLU A 91 2.28 -6.97 2.19
CA GLU A 91 1.74 -7.42 3.48
C GLU A 91 1.88 -6.34 4.54
N GLN A 92 1.24 -6.55 5.70
CA GLN A 92 1.24 -5.65 6.84
C GLN A 92 0.69 -4.27 6.47
N ILE A 93 -0.39 -4.28 5.68
CA ILE A 93 -1.11 -3.09 5.22
C ILE A 93 -2.49 -3.11 5.86
N SER A 94 -2.89 -2.03 6.51
CA SER A 94 -4.29 -1.77 6.83
C SER A 94 -4.95 -1.09 5.63
N VAL A 95 -6.22 -1.39 5.36
CA VAL A 95 -6.98 -0.65 4.36
C VAL A 95 -8.20 -0.04 5.00
N VAL A 96 -8.30 1.29 4.94
CA VAL A 96 -9.37 2.05 5.58
C VAL A 96 -10.17 2.80 4.52
N LYS A 97 -11.45 3.00 4.76
CA LYS A 97 -12.27 3.90 3.92
C LYS A 97 -12.05 5.33 4.41
N ILE A 98 -11.64 6.22 3.51
CA ILE A 98 -11.47 7.65 3.79
C ILE A 98 -12.18 8.48 2.73
N ASP A 99 -12.57 9.70 3.09
CA ASP A 99 -12.94 10.72 2.13
C ASP A 99 -11.69 11.54 1.80
N TYR A 100 -10.98 11.12 0.76
CA TYR A 100 -9.76 11.80 0.32
C TYR A 100 -10.13 13.20 -0.15
N LEU A 101 -9.59 14.23 0.48
CA LEU A 101 -9.77 15.63 0.11
C LEU A 101 -8.50 16.12 -0.57
N ARG A 102 -8.55 16.47 -1.86
CA ARG A 102 -7.38 17.02 -2.54
C ARG A 102 -7.12 18.44 -2.03
N ARG A 103 -6.15 18.57 -1.12
CA ARG A 103 -5.78 19.82 -0.44
C ARG A 103 -5.38 20.90 -1.43
N GLU A 104 -5.73 22.15 -1.11
CA GLU A 104 -5.24 23.32 -1.84
C GLU A 104 -3.71 23.36 -1.93
N ARG A 105 -3.23 23.87 -3.07
CA ARG A 105 -1.82 23.73 -3.43
C ARG A 105 -0.87 24.48 -2.47
N ASP A 106 -1.27 25.65 -2.03
CA ASP A 106 -0.46 26.51 -1.16
C ASP A 106 -0.31 25.90 0.23
N ASP A 107 -1.41 25.39 0.80
CA ASP A 107 -1.41 24.68 2.09
C ASP A 107 -0.52 23.43 2.05
N TYR A 108 -0.62 22.65 0.96
CA TYR A 108 0.26 21.50 0.73
C TYR A 108 1.73 21.92 0.73
N GLN A 109 2.07 23.04 0.07
CA GLN A 109 3.45 23.52 -0.01
C GLN A 109 3.99 23.99 1.34
N LEU A 110 3.19 24.66 2.17
CA LEU A 110 3.58 25.03 3.52
C LEU A 110 3.92 23.78 4.36
N LEU A 111 3.05 22.79 4.38
CA LEU A 111 3.28 21.52 5.08
C LEU A 111 4.49 20.78 4.53
N ARG A 112 4.67 20.75 3.21
CA ARG A 112 5.80 20.09 2.56
C ARG A 112 7.13 20.77 2.90
N ASN A 113 7.16 22.10 3.01
CA ASN A 113 8.34 22.85 3.41
C ASN A 113 8.71 22.56 4.87
N GLN A 114 7.73 22.57 5.77
CA GLN A 114 7.93 22.18 7.17
C GLN A 114 8.47 20.75 7.27
N PHE A 115 7.92 19.83 6.47
CA PHE A 115 8.37 18.45 6.42
C PHE A 115 9.84 18.33 6.04
N ASN A 116 10.23 18.97 4.93
CA ASN A 116 11.57 18.86 4.38
C ASN A 116 12.65 19.42 5.32
N ASN A 117 12.34 20.53 5.99
CA ASN A 117 13.33 21.32 6.74
C ASN A 117 13.48 20.89 8.19
N ARG A 118 12.43 20.36 8.83
CA ARG A 118 12.43 20.05 10.27
C ARG A 118 11.95 18.65 10.58
N VAL A 119 10.74 18.31 10.13
CA VAL A 119 10.05 17.10 10.60
C VAL A 119 10.76 15.84 10.11
N ARG A 120 11.16 15.79 8.83
CA ARG A 120 11.84 14.63 8.25
C ARG A 120 13.16 14.31 8.98
N PRO A 121 14.11 15.25 9.17
CA PRO A 121 15.32 14.94 9.92
C PRO A 121 15.01 14.57 11.38
N ASP A 122 14.07 15.22 12.05
CA ASP A 122 13.74 14.90 13.44
C ASP A 122 13.09 13.52 13.59
N PHE A 123 12.23 13.12 12.64
CA PHE A 123 11.68 11.77 12.57
C PHE A 123 12.78 10.73 12.42
N LEU A 124 13.74 10.95 11.52
CA LEU A 124 14.87 10.03 11.32
C LEU A 124 15.73 9.90 12.59
N LYS A 125 16.00 11.01 13.29
CA LYS A 125 16.70 10.98 14.59
C LYS A 125 15.95 10.13 15.60
N SER A 126 14.63 10.28 15.68
CA SER A 126 13.79 9.51 16.62
C SER A 126 13.84 8.00 16.37
N LEU A 127 14.12 7.57 15.14
CA LEU A 127 14.20 6.15 14.79
C LEU A 127 15.60 5.55 15.03
N ALA A 128 16.65 6.35 15.24
CA ALA A 128 18.03 5.85 15.24
C ALA A 128 18.30 4.79 16.33
N ALA A 129 17.59 4.86 17.47
CA ALA A 129 17.66 3.92 18.57
C ALA A 129 16.41 3.02 18.69
N ASP A 130 15.47 3.10 17.75
CA ASP A 130 14.26 2.28 17.77
C ASP A 130 14.59 0.79 17.56
N PRO A 131 13.95 -0.15 18.28
CA PRO A 131 14.20 -1.58 18.11
C PRO A 131 14.10 -2.07 16.67
N ALA A 132 13.14 -1.55 15.88
CA ALA A 132 13.00 -1.93 14.47
C ALA A 132 14.19 -1.43 13.63
N ALA A 133 14.80 -0.29 13.98
CA ALA A 133 16.00 0.19 13.33
C ALA A 133 17.24 -0.62 13.73
N LEU A 134 17.35 -1.00 15.01
CA LEU A 134 18.43 -1.88 15.52
C LEU A 134 18.46 -3.22 14.79
N MET A 135 17.29 -3.82 14.54
CA MET A 135 17.16 -5.08 13.81
C MET A 135 17.47 -4.99 12.32
N ARG A 136 17.48 -3.78 11.73
CA ARG A 136 17.45 -3.60 10.26
C ARG A 136 18.65 -2.88 9.68
N PHE A 137 19.21 -1.93 10.41
CA PHE A 137 20.28 -1.05 9.93
C PHE A 137 21.56 -1.29 10.70
N THR A 138 22.71 -1.17 10.03
CA THR A 138 24.02 -1.28 10.67
C THR A 138 24.30 -0.08 11.59
N PRO A 139 25.28 -0.17 12.52
CA PRO A 139 25.64 0.96 13.37
C PRO A 139 25.95 2.24 12.60
N ALA A 140 26.67 2.14 11.48
CA ALA A 140 26.97 3.29 10.62
C ALA A 140 25.71 3.91 10.01
N GLN A 141 24.75 3.10 9.56
CA GLN A 141 23.49 3.59 8.99
C GLN A 141 22.62 4.29 10.04
N ARG A 142 22.59 3.77 11.27
CA ARG A 142 21.87 4.41 12.38
C ARG A 142 22.55 5.70 12.85
N LEU A 143 23.87 5.80 12.71
CA LEU A 143 24.58 7.06 12.95
C LEU A 143 24.16 8.14 11.94
N GLU A 144 23.91 7.78 10.68
CA GLU A 144 23.33 8.72 9.71
C GLU A 144 21.89 9.10 10.07
N MET A 145 21.07 8.15 10.54
CA MET A 145 19.73 8.44 11.08
C MET A 145 19.77 9.41 12.27
N ALA A 146 20.72 9.23 13.19
CA ALA A 146 20.93 10.13 14.34
C ALA A 146 21.36 11.55 13.92
N LYS A 147 21.85 11.74 12.68
CA LYS A 147 22.11 13.05 12.07
C LYS A 147 20.91 13.59 11.27
N GLY A 148 19.76 12.89 11.31
CA GLY A 148 18.57 13.22 10.54
C GLY A 148 18.67 12.88 9.05
N LYS A 149 19.57 11.97 8.67
CA LYS A 149 19.79 11.56 7.27
C LYS A 149 19.19 10.18 7.02
N ILE A 150 18.86 9.93 5.75
CA ILE A 150 18.37 8.63 5.30
C ILE A 150 19.48 7.58 5.51
N PRO A 151 19.19 6.41 6.10
CA PRO A 151 20.22 5.43 6.47
C PRO A 151 20.97 4.83 5.28
N ALA A 152 20.31 4.67 4.14
CA ALA A 152 20.89 4.08 2.93
C ALA A 152 20.10 4.47 1.68
N ARG A 153 20.74 4.37 0.50
CA ARG A 153 20.06 4.52 -0.78
C ARG A 153 18.87 3.54 -0.89
N GLY A 154 17.78 4.00 -1.51
CA GLY A 154 16.57 3.19 -1.69
C GLY A 154 15.60 3.22 -0.51
N TRP A 155 15.74 4.20 0.39
CA TRP A 155 14.82 4.49 1.48
C TRP A 155 14.32 5.93 1.42
N SER A 156 13.10 6.16 1.89
CA SER A 156 12.49 7.49 2.00
C SER A 156 11.59 7.56 3.22
N VAL A 157 11.37 8.76 3.76
CA VAL A 157 10.28 8.99 4.72
C VAL A 157 9.01 9.27 3.93
N HIS A 158 7.93 8.56 4.26
CA HIS A 158 6.63 8.62 3.60
C HIS A 158 5.55 8.98 4.62
N HIS A 159 4.53 9.68 4.14
CA HIS A 159 3.33 9.95 4.92
C HIS A 159 2.31 8.83 4.70
N LYS A 160 1.77 8.26 5.78
CA LYS A 160 0.78 7.17 5.74
C LYS A 160 -0.53 7.64 5.12
N ILE A 161 -1.01 8.80 5.53
CA ILE A 161 -2.04 9.61 4.87
C ILE A 161 -1.32 10.77 4.18
N SER A 162 -1.58 10.96 2.89
CA SER A 162 -0.89 11.95 2.07
C SER A 162 -1.02 13.38 2.62
N LEU A 163 0.02 14.20 2.48
CA LEU A 163 -0.09 15.65 2.73
C LEU A 163 -0.97 16.36 1.70
N ASP A 164 -1.11 15.79 0.50
CA ASP A 164 -2.06 16.24 -0.52
C ASP A 164 -3.51 15.91 -0.14
N ASP A 165 -3.67 15.06 0.88
CA ASP A 165 -4.92 14.81 1.60
C ASP A 165 -4.91 15.52 2.97
N THR A 166 -5.79 15.12 3.86
CA THR A 166 -5.88 15.49 5.28
C THR A 166 -4.68 15.06 6.14
N GLY A 167 -3.66 14.40 5.58
CA GLY A 167 -2.47 13.96 6.31
C GLY A 167 -1.66 15.12 6.90
N THR A 168 -1.02 14.85 8.05
CA THR A 168 -0.24 15.83 8.81
C THR A 168 1.25 15.46 8.88
N ASN A 169 2.07 16.35 9.43
CA ASN A 169 3.48 16.11 9.71
C ASN A 169 3.74 15.40 11.06
N ASP A 170 2.71 14.87 11.71
CA ASP A 170 2.88 14.13 12.96
C ASP A 170 3.66 12.85 12.73
N PHE A 171 4.55 12.49 13.67
CA PHE A 171 5.41 11.29 13.54
C PHE A 171 4.59 10.00 13.40
N HIS A 172 3.38 9.94 13.97
CA HIS A 172 2.48 8.80 13.79
C HIS A 172 2.02 8.61 12.34
N ASN A 173 1.91 9.71 11.59
CA ASN A 173 1.61 9.71 10.16
C ASN A 173 2.86 9.46 9.30
N LEU A 174 4.04 9.31 9.88
CA LEU A 174 5.27 9.06 9.14
C LEU A 174 5.72 7.60 9.22
N ILE A 175 6.42 7.17 8.18
CA ILE A 175 7.05 5.86 8.10
C ILE A 175 8.33 5.93 7.27
N LEU A 176 9.40 5.26 7.71
CA LEU A 176 10.58 5.05 6.89
C LEU A 176 10.35 3.83 5.99
N ILE A 177 10.37 4.01 4.68
CA ILE A 177 9.91 2.99 3.72
C ILE A 177 10.94 2.72 2.62
N LYS A 178 11.02 1.47 2.17
CA LYS A 178 11.78 1.09 0.97
C LYS A 178 11.14 1.72 -0.28
N ASN A 179 11.98 2.21 -1.19
CA ASN A 179 11.50 2.94 -2.36
C ASN A 179 10.80 2.03 -3.40
N ASP A 180 11.29 0.80 -3.55
CA ASP A 180 10.83 -0.14 -4.57
C ASP A 180 10.74 -1.55 -3.99
N PRO A 181 9.58 -2.22 -4.11
CA PRO A 181 8.33 -1.73 -4.73
C PRO A 181 7.49 -0.80 -3.84
N GLU A 182 7.77 -0.71 -2.55
CA GLU A 182 6.78 -0.32 -1.52
C GLU A 182 6.31 1.12 -1.67
N HIS A 183 7.20 2.11 -1.55
CA HIS A 183 6.83 3.52 -1.73
C HIS A 183 6.17 3.80 -3.09
N THR A 184 6.65 3.11 -4.14
CA THR A 184 6.12 3.27 -5.50
C THR A 184 4.67 2.81 -5.60
N VAL A 185 4.29 1.74 -4.91
CA VAL A 185 2.91 1.25 -4.87
C VAL A 185 1.97 2.32 -4.28
N PHE A 186 2.31 2.91 -3.13
CA PHE A 186 1.49 3.94 -2.50
C PHE A 186 1.40 5.22 -3.35
N THR A 187 2.53 5.65 -3.91
CA THR A 187 2.57 6.82 -4.81
C THR A 187 1.65 6.63 -6.03
N ASN A 188 1.64 5.44 -6.62
CA ASN A 188 0.77 5.15 -7.76
C ASN A 188 -0.71 5.05 -7.38
N ALA A 189 -1.01 4.54 -6.18
CA ALA A 189 -2.37 4.52 -5.65
C ALA A 189 -2.91 5.95 -5.51
N GLN A 190 -2.13 6.85 -4.89
CA GLN A 190 -2.47 8.27 -4.77
C GLN A 190 -2.70 8.91 -6.14
N ARG A 191 -1.77 8.73 -7.09
CA ARG A 191 -1.84 9.33 -8.44
C ARG A 191 -3.15 9.02 -9.18
N ARG A 192 -3.68 7.82 -8.99
CA ARG A 192 -4.96 7.40 -9.60
C ARG A 192 -6.17 8.07 -8.96
N ILE A 193 -6.09 8.35 -7.66
CA ILE A 193 -7.17 9.04 -6.95
C ILE A 193 -7.19 10.51 -7.37
N VAL A 194 -6.03 11.17 -7.34
CA VAL A 194 -5.93 12.61 -7.63
C VAL A 194 -6.15 12.96 -9.11
N SER A 195 -5.97 12.00 -10.04
CA SER A 195 -6.27 12.24 -11.46
C SER A 195 -7.75 12.48 -11.76
N GLU A 196 -8.63 12.21 -10.79
CA GLU A 196 -10.08 12.38 -10.90
C GLU A 196 -10.62 13.49 -9.98
N LEU A 197 -9.74 14.29 -9.35
CA LEU A 197 -10.12 15.33 -8.39
C LEU A 197 -9.43 16.63 -8.73
N GLU A 198 -10.17 17.74 -8.74
CA GLU A 198 -9.58 19.07 -8.65
C GLU A 198 -9.22 19.42 -7.21
N TYR A 199 -8.45 20.49 -7.00
CA TYR A 199 -8.18 21.00 -5.66
C TYR A 199 -9.50 21.38 -4.96
N GLY A 200 -9.59 21.10 -3.66
CA GLY A 200 -10.77 21.28 -2.83
C GLY A 200 -11.84 20.18 -2.98
N GLN A 201 -11.72 19.29 -3.97
CA GLN A 201 -12.69 18.20 -4.17
C GLN A 201 -12.36 16.97 -3.33
N SER A 202 -13.41 16.24 -2.97
CA SER A 202 -13.32 15.02 -2.18
C SER A 202 -13.87 13.79 -2.88
N LYS A 203 -13.30 12.61 -2.60
CA LYS A 203 -13.83 11.32 -3.05
C LYS A 203 -13.63 10.24 -2.00
N SER A 204 -14.67 9.45 -1.74
CA SER A 204 -14.56 8.26 -0.91
C SER A 204 -13.71 7.19 -1.62
N VAL A 205 -12.65 6.75 -0.96
CA VAL A 205 -11.69 5.75 -1.48
C VAL A 205 -11.33 4.76 -0.37
N TYR A 206 -10.83 3.58 -0.74
CA TYR A 206 -10.13 2.73 0.21
C TYR A 206 -8.63 2.98 0.10
N TRP A 207 -8.03 3.40 1.21
CA TRP A 207 -6.66 3.87 1.28
C TRP A 207 -5.77 2.85 2.00
N PRO A 208 -4.70 2.38 1.35
CA PRO A 208 -3.76 1.44 1.97
C PRO A 208 -2.75 2.18 2.86
N ILE A 209 -2.64 1.74 4.12
CA ILE A 209 -1.75 2.29 5.14
C ILE A 209 -0.72 1.23 5.56
N PRO A 210 0.59 1.45 5.33
CA PRO A 210 1.60 0.54 5.82
C PRO A 210 1.71 0.60 7.35
N LYS A 211 1.75 -0.57 8.00
CA LYS A 211 1.87 -0.68 9.45
C LYS A 211 3.32 -0.45 9.91
N GLY A 212 3.48 0.07 11.13
CA GLY A 212 4.77 0.22 11.81
C GLY A 212 5.48 1.55 11.57
N LYS A 213 6.76 1.61 11.99
CA LYS A 213 7.65 2.78 11.84
C LYS A 213 8.64 2.63 10.69
N ILE A 214 8.99 1.39 10.32
CA ILE A 214 9.87 1.04 9.20
C ILE A 214 9.19 -0.04 8.36
N TYR A 215 9.07 0.18 7.05
CA TYR A 215 8.35 -0.72 6.13
C TYR A 215 9.23 -1.20 4.95
N PRO A 216 9.13 -2.49 4.56
CA PRO A 216 8.34 -3.56 5.18
C PRO A 216 8.90 -3.93 6.57
N GLN A 217 8.07 -4.38 7.52
CA GLN A 217 8.61 -4.84 8.81
C GLN A 217 9.30 -6.18 8.60
N ARG A 218 10.38 -6.42 9.36
CA ARG A 218 10.92 -7.78 9.50
C ARG A 218 10.03 -8.52 10.46
N GLN A 219 9.62 -9.73 10.09
CA GLN A 219 9.08 -10.67 11.07
C GLN A 219 10.23 -11.06 12.02
N PRO A 220 9.95 -11.21 13.33
CA PRO A 220 10.93 -11.72 14.28
C PRO A 220 11.47 -13.10 13.85
#